data_AF-A0A9D2SZF3-F1
#
_entry.id   AF-A0A9D2SZF3-F1
#
_cell.length_a   1.000
_cell.length_b   1.000
_cell.length_c   1.000
_cell.angle_alpha   90.00
_cell.angle_beta   90.00
_cell.angle_gamma   90.00
#
_symmetry.space_group_name_H-M   'P 1'
#
loop_
_entity.id
_entity.type
_entity.pdbx_description
1 polymer ?
#
loop_
_entity_poly.entity_id
_entity_poly.type
_entity_poly.pdbx_seq_one_letter_code
_entity_poly.pdbx_strand_id
1 'polypeptide(L)'
;MFLTDHLWTIFEVAKEYRETGKGGDLSFAPDIYLNALKGNEDLQCVQADPEKLAAWEAEDQAAARAEYRALVGNDLDHQDARRYKELTAAFTAGDREAFEAAKESGLAELHAPEGVDEPTDGEEAQ
;
A
#
# COMPACT_ATOMS: atom_id res chain seq x y z
N MET A 1 4.86 0.03 8.01
CA MET A 1 3.57 0.58 8.48
C MET A 1 2.52 -0.49 8.28
N PHE A 2 1.56 -0.68 9.17
CA PHE A 2 0.72 -1.89 9.21
C PHE A 2 0.10 -2.25 7.85
N LEU A 3 -0.50 -1.29 7.16
CA LEU A 3 -1.15 -1.53 5.86
C LEU A 3 -0.15 -1.87 4.74
N THR A 4 1.03 -1.24 4.73
CA THR A 4 2.06 -1.53 3.73
C THR A 4 2.78 -2.85 4.02
N ASP A 5 2.95 -3.21 5.29
CA ASP A 5 3.50 -4.49 5.71
C ASP A 5 2.58 -5.67 5.32
N HIS A 6 1.27 -5.44 5.30
CA HIS A 6 0.26 -6.42 4.91
C HIS A 6 -0.30 -6.22 3.49
N LEU A 7 0.40 -5.45 2.64
CA LEU A 7 -0.10 -5.02 1.34
C LEU A 7 -0.47 -6.19 0.42
N TRP A 8 0.30 -7.28 0.42
CA TRP A 8 -0.02 -8.47 -0.35
C TRP A 8 -1.35 -9.10 0.06
N THR A 9 -1.56 -9.28 1.35
CA THR A 9 -2.80 -9.84 1.89
C THR A 9 -3.99 -8.94 1.55
N ILE A 10 -3.80 -7.61 1.53
CA ILE A 10 -4.81 -6.67 1.06
C ILE A 10 -5.14 -6.88 -0.44
N PHE A 11 -4.15 -7.21 -1.28
CA PHE A 11 -4.40 -7.61 -2.67
C PHE A 11 -5.15 -8.94 -2.77
N GLU A 12 -4.86 -9.92 -1.91
CA GLU A 12 -5.61 -11.18 -1.84
C GLU A 12 -7.08 -10.94 -1.47
N VAL A 13 -7.33 -10.07 -0.48
CA VAL A 13 -8.67 -9.64 -0.10
C VAL A 13 -9.41 -8.99 -1.27
N ALA A 14 -8.76 -8.07 -1.99
CA ALA A 14 -9.35 -7.42 -3.16
C ALA A 14 -9.70 -8.43 -4.26
N LYS A 15 -8.80 -9.39 -4.53
CA LYS A 15 -9.02 -10.47 -5.49
C LYS A 15 -10.21 -11.35 -5.08
N GLU A 16 -10.23 -11.83 -3.84
CA GLU A 16 -11.28 -12.72 -3.34
C GLU A 16 -12.66 -12.04 -3.37
N TYR A 17 -12.74 -10.75 -3.02
CA TYR A 17 -13.98 -9.98 -3.15
C TYR A 17 -14.45 -9.82 -4.59
N ARG A 18 -13.51 -9.66 -5.54
CA ARG A 18 -13.84 -9.57 -6.95
C ARG A 18 -14.35 -10.91 -7.47
N GLU A 19 -13.71 -12.01 -7.09
CA GLU A 19 -14.10 -13.38 -7.48
C GLU A 19 -15.44 -13.81 -6.87
N THR A 20 -15.78 -13.34 -5.67
CA THR A 20 -17.08 -13.58 -5.01
C THR A 20 -18.18 -12.60 -5.44
N GLY A 21 -17.88 -11.68 -6.37
CA GLY A 21 -18.88 -10.74 -6.93
C GLY A 21 -19.28 -9.60 -5.99
N LYS A 22 -18.52 -9.34 -4.92
CA LYS A 22 -18.76 -8.28 -3.94
C LYS A 22 -18.17 -6.92 -4.33
N GLY A 23 -17.49 -6.82 -5.47
CA GLY A 23 -17.02 -5.54 -6.05
C GLY A 23 -15.82 -4.92 -5.35
N GLY A 24 -14.95 -5.72 -4.71
CA GLY A 24 -13.77 -5.22 -4.01
C GLY A 24 -12.71 -4.65 -4.95
N ASP A 25 -12.40 -3.38 -4.76
CA ASP A 25 -11.19 -2.74 -5.31
C ASP A 25 -10.22 -2.39 -4.18
N LEU A 26 -9.00 -1.99 -4.55
CA LEU A 26 -7.94 -1.66 -3.59
C LEU A 26 -8.22 -0.39 -2.76
N SER A 27 -9.27 0.37 -3.06
CA SER A 27 -9.72 1.49 -2.22
C SER A 27 -10.48 1.01 -0.98
N PHE A 28 -11.20 -0.12 -1.10
CA PHE A 28 -11.99 -0.71 -0.01
C PHE A 28 -11.30 -1.91 0.66
N ALA A 29 -10.35 -2.54 -0.03
CA ALA A 29 -9.64 -3.72 0.47
C ALA A 29 -8.99 -3.54 1.86
N PRO A 30 -8.42 -2.39 2.24
CA PRO A 30 -7.90 -2.19 3.60
C PRO A 30 -8.99 -2.31 4.68
N ASP A 31 -10.16 -1.72 4.45
CA ASP A 31 -11.26 -1.77 5.42
C ASP A 31 -11.84 -3.17 5.54
N ILE A 32 -11.93 -3.87 4.41
CA ILE A 32 -12.34 -5.28 4.37
C ILE A 32 -11.33 -6.15 5.14
N TYR A 33 -10.03 -5.95 4.91
CA TYR A 33 -8.98 -6.66 5.64
C TYR A 33 -9.11 -6.45 7.15
N LEU A 34 -9.27 -5.20 7.59
CA LEU A 34 -9.46 -4.88 9.01
C LEU A 34 -10.75 -5.47 9.59
N ASN A 35 -11.82 -5.58 8.81
CA ASN A 35 -13.05 -6.26 9.24
C ASN A 35 -12.86 -7.78 9.33
N ALA A 36 -12.09 -8.39 8.43
CA ALA A 36 -11.74 -9.80 8.50
C ALA A 36 -10.90 -10.12 9.75
N LEU A 37 -9.94 -9.26 10.11
CA LEU A 37 -9.18 -9.40 11.35
C LEU A 37 -10.06 -9.35 12.62
N LYS A 38 -11.19 -8.64 12.57
CA LYS A 38 -12.20 -8.60 13.63
C LYS A 38 -13.12 -9.84 13.64
N GLY A 39 -13.03 -10.71 12.64
CA GLY A 39 -13.95 -11.83 12.43
C GLY A 39 -15.31 -11.43 11.84
N ASN A 40 -15.41 -10.22 11.26
CA ASN A 40 -16.64 -9.72 10.66
C ASN A 40 -16.77 -10.07 9.17
N GLU A 41 -15.70 -10.60 8.56
CA GLU A 41 -15.69 -11.09 7.19
C GLU A 41 -15.20 -12.54 7.17
N ASP A 42 -15.85 -13.36 6.35
CA ASP A 42 -15.45 -14.75 6.12
C ASP A 42 -14.68 -14.80 4.80
N LEU A 43 -13.35 -14.71 4.91
CA LEU A 43 -12.42 -14.75 3.78
C LEU A 43 -11.46 -15.91 3.93
N GLN A 44 -11.11 -16.52 2.81
CA GLN A 44 -10.14 -17.61 2.77
C GLN A 44 -8.72 -17.11 2.97
N CYS A 45 -8.40 -15.90 2.48
CA CYS A 45 -7.07 -15.32 2.60
C CYS A 45 -6.75 -14.73 3.98
N VAL A 46 -7.76 -14.46 4.82
CA VAL A 46 -7.58 -13.78 6.11
C VAL A 46 -8.50 -14.37 7.17
N GLN A 47 -7.93 -14.65 8.34
CA GLN A 47 -8.68 -15.07 9.52
C GLN A 47 -8.67 -13.97 10.57
N ALA A 48 -9.59 -14.06 11.53
CA ALA A 48 -9.60 -13.19 12.70
C ALA A 48 -8.28 -13.31 13.46
N ASP A 49 -7.65 -12.17 13.74
CA ASP A 49 -6.35 -12.10 14.38
C ASP A 49 -6.32 -10.87 15.31
N PRO A 50 -6.59 -11.07 16.61
CA PRO A 50 -6.66 -9.98 17.57
C PRO A 50 -5.28 -9.34 17.85
N GLU A 51 -4.18 -10.05 17.61
CA GLU A 51 -2.83 -9.49 17.80
C GLU A 51 -2.51 -8.49 16.69
N LYS A 52 -2.82 -8.82 15.44
CA LYS A 52 -2.71 -7.88 14.32
C LYS A 52 -3.67 -6.70 14.47
N LEU A 53 -4.88 -6.94 14.97
CA LEU A 53 -5.81 -5.85 15.24
C LEU A 53 -5.26 -4.89 16.31
N ALA A 54 -4.68 -5.43 17.39
CA ALA A 54 -4.04 -4.60 18.42
C ALA A 54 -2.84 -3.82 17.86
N ALA A 55 -2.05 -4.41 16.97
CA ALA A 55 -0.96 -3.71 16.28
C ALA A 55 -1.47 -2.56 15.41
N TRP A 56 -2.56 -2.76 14.67
CA TRP A 56 -3.24 -1.69 13.92
C TRP A 56 -3.78 -0.59 14.83
N GLU A 57 -4.37 -0.94 15.96
CA GLU A 57 -4.95 0.01 16.91
C GLU A 57 -3.87 0.83 17.64
N ALA A 58 -2.65 0.31 17.76
CA ALA A 58 -1.52 0.99 18.36
C ALA A 58 -0.75 1.92 17.39
N GLU A 59 -0.98 1.81 16.09
CA GLU A 59 -0.29 2.62 15.06
C GLU A 59 -1.04 3.94 14.78
N ASP A 60 -0.32 4.93 14.22
CA ASP A 60 -0.93 6.07 13.56
C ASP A 60 -1.66 5.64 12.28
N GLN A 61 -2.97 5.40 12.42
CA GLN A 61 -3.85 4.97 11.34
C GLN A 61 -3.96 5.98 10.21
N ALA A 62 -3.81 7.28 10.50
CA ALA A 62 -3.87 8.32 9.48
C ALA A 62 -2.62 8.26 8.59
N ALA A 63 -1.45 8.17 9.21
CA ALA A 63 -0.19 8.00 8.50
C ALA A 63 -0.15 6.68 7.69
N ALA A 64 -0.61 5.57 8.26
CA ALA A 64 -0.64 4.28 7.56
C ALA A 64 -1.55 4.30 6.32
N ARG A 65 -2.69 4.99 6.40
CA ARG A 65 -3.60 5.16 5.25
C ARG A 65 -3.04 6.13 4.21
N ALA A 66 -2.35 7.19 4.62
CA ALA A 66 -1.69 8.12 3.71
C ALA A 66 -0.61 7.39 2.91
N GLU A 67 0.27 6.63 3.58
CA GLU A 67 1.31 5.85 2.92
C GLU A 67 0.74 4.81 1.93
N TYR A 68 -0.29 4.07 2.35
CA TYR A 68 -0.99 3.15 1.45
C TYR A 68 -1.55 3.86 0.21
N ARG A 69 -2.20 5.03 0.38
CA ARG A 69 -2.79 5.79 -0.72
C ARG A 69 -1.73 6.36 -1.67
N ALA A 70 -0.58 6.77 -1.16
CA ALA A 70 0.55 7.20 -1.98
C ALA A 70 1.06 6.05 -2.87
N LEU A 71 1.19 4.84 -2.31
CA LEU A 71 1.69 3.68 -3.06
C LEU A 71 0.70 3.12 -4.10
N VAL A 72 -0.57 2.92 -3.71
CA VAL A 72 -1.55 2.19 -4.56
C VAL A 72 -2.75 3.02 -4.99
N GLY A 73 -3.00 4.14 -4.32
CA GLY A 73 -4.15 5.01 -4.58
C GLY A 73 -3.93 5.95 -5.75
N ASN A 74 -4.70 7.05 -5.75
CA ASN A 74 -4.59 8.12 -6.75
C ASN A 74 -4.10 9.42 -6.10
N ASP A 75 -3.18 9.30 -5.15
CA ASP A 75 -2.55 10.44 -4.51
C ASP A 75 -1.81 11.26 -5.57
N LEU A 76 -2.17 12.54 -5.68
CA LEU A 76 -1.62 13.43 -6.72
C LEU A 76 -0.31 14.08 -6.28
N ASP A 77 -0.03 14.10 -4.98
CA ASP A 77 1.16 14.71 -4.41
C ASP A 77 2.37 13.75 -4.50
N HIS A 78 2.13 12.44 -4.61
CA HIS A 78 3.17 11.40 -4.62
C HIS A 78 3.11 10.48 -5.84
N GLN A 79 2.97 11.05 -7.04
CA GLN A 79 2.80 10.26 -8.27
C GLN A 79 3.97 9.31 -8.56
N ASP A 80 5.20 9.71 -8.22
CA ASP A 80 6.41 8.91 -8.49
C ASP A 80 6.57 7.73 -7.51
N ALA A 81 6.03 7.87 -6.30
CA ALA A 81 5.96 6.78 -5.32
C ALA A 81 4.88 5.74 -5.67
N ARG A 82 3.97 6.04 -6.60
CA ARG A 82 2.86 5.16 -6.96
C ARG A 82 3.35 3.94 -7.73
N ARG A 83 3.21 2.75 -7.13
CA ARG A 83 3.64 1.46 -7.69
C ARG A 83 2.48 0.54 -8.04
N TYR A 84 1.27 1.08 -8.15
CA TYR A 84 0.04 0.31 -8.38
C TYR A 84 0.15 -0.69 -9.54
N LYS A 85 0.73 -0.28 -10.69
CA LYS A 85 0.80 -1.13 -11.89
C LYS A 85 1.77 -2.29 -11.68
N GLU A 86 2.93 -2.02 -11.11
CA GLU A 86 4.00 -2.96 -10.81
C GLU A 86 3.54 -3.97 -9.75
N LEU A 87 2.95 -3.48 -8.66
CA LEU A 87 2.37 -4.31 -7.59
C LEU A 87 1.27 -5.22 -8.15
N THR A 88 0.37 -4.70 -8.99
CA THR A 88 -0.71 -5.50 -9.60
C THR A 88 -0.15 -6.55 -10.56
N ALA A 89 0.86 -6.22 -11.36
CA ALA A 89 1.49 -7.14 -12.28
C ALA A 89 2.21 -8.28 -11.52
N ALA A 90 3.02 -7.94 -10.52
CA ALA A 90 3.73 -8.91 -9.69
C ALA A 90 2.75 -9.82 -8.93
N PHE A 91 1.70 -9.23 -8.32
CA PHE A 91 0.66 -9.99 -7.64
C PHE A 91 -0.06 -10.97 -8.58
N THR A 92 -0.41 -10.52 -9.79
CA THR A 92 -1.06 -11.37 -10.80
C THR A 92 -0.16 -12.52 -11.26
N ALA A 93 1.15 -12.27 -11.35
CA ALA A 93 2.15 -13.29 -11.67
C ALA A 93 2.43 -14.25 -10.49
N GLY A 94 1.95 -13.96 -9.28
CA GLY A 94 2.32 -14.67 -8.06
C GLY A 94 3.78 -14.42 -7.64
N ASP A 95 4.40 -13.35 -8.14
CA ASP A 95 5.80 -13.02 -7.88
C ASP A 95 5.91 -12.17 -6.61
N ARG A 96 6.19 -12.84 -5.49
CA ARG A 96 6.34 -12.19 -4.19
C ARG A 96 7.55 -11.27 -4.14
N GLU A 97 8.65 -11.66 -4.77
CA GLU A 97 9.90 -10.91 -4.75
C GLU A 97 9.77 -9.59 -5.53
N ALA A 98 9.22 -9.65 -6.75
CA ALA A 98 8.95 -8.46 -7.54
C ALA A 98 7.93 -7.53 -6.86
N PHE A 99 6.95 -8.10 -6.13
CA PHE A 99 5.99 -7.31 -5.37
C PHE A 99 6.66 -6.55 -4.22
N GLU A 100 7.49 -7.22 -3.43
CA GLU A 100 8.23 -6.59 -2.34
C GLU A 100 9.22 -5.56 -2.87
N ALA A 101 9.93 -5.83 -3.96
CA ALA A 101 10.83 -4.86 -4.59
C ALA A 101 10.09 -3.60 -5.07
N ALA A 102 8.92 -3.77 -5.70
CA ALA A 102 8.09 -2.63 -6.10
C ALA A 102 7.61 -1.83 -4.88
N LYS A 103 7.18 -2.51 -3.80
CA LYS A 103 6.77 -1.87 -2.55
C LYS A 103 7.91 -1.07 -1.93
N GLU A 104 9.08 -1.68 -1.76
CA GLU A 104 10.27 -1.03 -1.19
C GLU A 104 10.72 0.17 -2.03
N SER A 105 10.71 0.04 -3.35
CA SER A 105 11.02 1.15 -4.24
C SER A 105 10.02 2.31 -4.10
N GLY A 106 8.71 2.04 -4.01
CA GLY A 106 7.72 3.10 -3.78
C GLY A 106 7.87 3.78 -2.41
N LEU A 107 8.17 3.01 -1.36
CA LEU A 107 8.43 3.53 -0.02
C LEU A 107 9.68 4.40 0.02
N ALA A 108 10.74 3.99 -0.69
CA ALA A 108 11.97 4.76 -0.79
C ALA A 108 11.75 6.13 -1.46
N GLU A 109 10.96 6.20 -2.54
CA GLU A 109 10.59 7.46 -3.19
C GLU A 109 9.72 8.33 -2.28
N LEU A 110 8.78 7.73 -1.56
CA LEU A 110 7.88 8.45 -0.65
C LEU A 110 8.60 9.05 0.57
N HIS A 111 9.60 8.35 1.09
CA HIS A 111 10.38 8.77 2.24
C HIS A 111 11.69 9.43 1.85
N ALA A 112 11.99 9.55 0.55
CA ALA A 112 13.09 10.35 0.08
C ALA A 112 12.90 11.77 0.63
N PRO A 113 13.94 12.40 1.20
CA PRO A 113 13.83 13.81 1.55
C PRO A 113 13.44 14.55 0.28
N GLU A 114 12.32 15.31 0.30
CA GLU A 114 11.96 16.20 -0.80
C GLU A 114 13.24 16.93 -1.19
N GLY A 115 13.67 16.70 -2.43
CA GLY A 115 14.92 17.26 -2.92
C GLY A 115 14.90 18.74 -2.62
N VAL A 116 15.91 19.18 -1.87
CA VAL A 116 16.40 20.54 -1.99
C VAL A 116 16.52 20.77 -3.49
N ASP A 117 15.61 21.57 -4.04
CA ASP A 117 15.81 22.29 -5.30
C ASP A 117 17.11 23.07 -5.05
N GLU A 118 18.25 22.45 -5.36
CA GLU A 118 19.53 23.11 -5.39
C GLU A 118 19.34 24.24 -6.42
N PRO A 119 19.40 25.52 -6.01
CA PRO A 119 19.43 26.57 -7.01
C PRO A 119 20.67 26.29 -7.85
N THR A 120 20.48 26.06 -9.15
CA THR A 120 21.56 26.07 -10.13
C THR A 120 22.32 27.38 -9.96
N ASP A 121 23.37 27.37 -9.16
CA ASP A 121 24.43 28.37 -9.13
C ASP A 121 25.24 28.12 -10.40
N GLY A 122 24.71 28.69 -11.49
CA GLY A 122 25.30 28.71 -12.82
C GLY A 122 25.86 30.09 -13.13
N GLU A 123 26.94 30.41 -12.42
CA GLU A 123 28.13 31.07 -12.94
C GLU A 123 27.98 32.49 -13.52
N GLU A 124 28.45 33.47 -12.73
CA GLU A 124 28.97 34.74 -13.22
C GLU A 124 30.08 34.51 -14.26
N ALA A 125 30.00 35.14 -15.43
CA ALA A 125 31.18 35.54 -16.20
C ALA A 125 30.86 36.67 -17.21
N GLN A 126 31.22 37.90 -16.79
CA GLN A 126 31.66 39.07 -17.59
C GLN A 126 30.68 39.81 -18.51
#